data_AF-A0A9D1R8S0-F1
#
_entry.id   AF-A0A9D1R8S0-F1
#
_cell.length_a   1.000
_cell.length_b   1.000
_cell.length_c   1.000
_cell.angle_alpha   90.00
_cell.angle_beta   90.00
_cell.angle_gamma   90.00
#
_symmetry.space_group_name_H-M   'P 1'
#
loop_
_entity.id
_entity.type
_entity.pdbx_description
1 polymer ?
#
loop_
_entity_poly.entity_id
_entity_poly.type
_entity_poly.pdbx_seq_one_letter_code
_entity_poly.pdbx_strand_id
1 'polypeptide(L)'
;MTDKELMLKGELYDPVGDPQLKEDFMRARRLTRIFNSLTEEEMERRMEVIKELFGGTGEHVHVEQTFHCDYGSHIYVGEYFYAN
;
A
#
# COMPACT_ATOMS: atom_id res chain seq x y z
N MET A 1 -19.49 1.03 15.92
CA MET A 1 -18.93 1.19 14.57
C MET A 1 -17.52 1.71 14.76
N THR A 2 -16.52 1.08 14.16
CA THR A 2 -15.12 1.56 14.24
C THR A 2 -14.89 2.69 13.25
N ASP A 3 -13.85 3.51 13.43
CA ASP A 3 -13.52 4.55 12.45
C ASP A 3 -13.10 3.93 11.12
N LYS A 4 -12.53 2.72 11.13
CA LYS A 4 -12.31 1.95 9.91
C LYS A 4 -13.62 1.61 9.18
N GLU A 5 -14.68 1.22 9.89
CA GLU A 5 -15.99 0.98 9.28
C GLU A 5 -16.62 2.27 8.72
N LEU A 6 -16.44 3.41 9.40
CA LEU A 6 -16.89 4.73 8.94
C LEU A 6 -16.13 5.14 7.66
N MET A 7 -14.79 5.00 7.65
CA MET A 7 -13.93 5.24 6.49
C MET A 7 -14.40 4.44 5.27
N LEU A 8 -14.68 3.14 5.43
CA LEU A 8 -15.13 2.28 4.34
C LEU A 8 -16.54 2.60 3.83
N LYS A 9 -17.35 3.29 4.63
CA LYS A 9 -18.67 3.81 4.22
C LYS A 9 -18.61 5.20 3.63
N GLY A 10 -17.44 5.85 3.61
CA GLY A 10 -17.28 7.25 3.20
C GLY A 10 -17.85 8.25 4.19
N GLU A 11 -18.03 7.85 5.45
CA GLU A 11 -18.47 8.73 6.53
C GLU A 11 -17.26 9.41 7.19
N LEU A 12 -17.50 10.50 7.92
CA LEU A 12 -16.45 11.18 8.69
C LEU A 12 -15.91 10.22 9.77
N TYR A 13 -14.59 10.10 9.86
CA TYR A 13 -13.90 9.18 10.76
C TYR A 13 -12.62 9.81 11.34
N ASP A 14 -12.14 9.29 12.46
CA ASP A 14 -10.87 9.68 13.09
C ASP A 14 -9.77 8.61 12.85
N PRO A 15 -8.84 8.84 11.91
CA PRO A 15 -7.74 7.91 11.65
C PRO A 15 -6.75 7.77 12.81
N VAL A 16 -6.68 8.75 13.72
CA VAL A 16 -5.77 8.75 14.86
C VAL A 16 -6.42 8.05 16.06
N GLY A 17 -7.73 8.11 16.21
CA GLY A 17 -8.45 7.46 17.31
C GLY A 17 -8.42 5.93 17.24
N ASP A 18 -8.42 5.36 16.03
CA ASP A 18 -8.60 3.93 15.80
C ASP A 18 -7.27 3.14 15.74
N PRO A 19 -7.06 2.18 16.66
CA PRO A 19 -5.85 1.35 16.69
C PRO A 19 -5.61 0.54 15.40
N GLN A 20 -6.67 0.10 14.71
CA GLN A 20 -6.54 -0.69 13.48
C GLN A 20 -6.03 0.18 12.33
N LEU A 21 -6.57 1.41 12.19
CA LEU A 21 -6.10 2.34 11.17
C LEU A 21 -4.64 2.72 11.41
N LYS A 22 -4.24 2.91 12.67
CA LYS A 22 -2.84 3.10 13.04
C LYS A 22 -1.95 1.93 12.65
N GLU A 23 -2.38 0.69 12.91
CA GLU A 23 -1.63 -0.50 12.55
C GLU A 23 -1.46 -0.63 11.02
N ASP A 24 -2.55 -0.44 10.29
CA ASP A 24 -2.58 -0.51 8.82
C ASP A 24 -1.66 0.55 8.21
N PHE A 25 -1.71 1.79 8.72
CA PHE A 25 -0.83 2.87 8.30
C PHE A 25 0.65 2.55 8.57
N MET A 26 0.96 2.01 9.76
CA MET A 26 2.33 1.62 10.10
C MET A 26 2.85 0.46 9.24
N ARG A 27 1.98 -0.48 8.83
CA ARG A 27 2.31 -1.54 7.87
C ARG A 27 2.69 -0.95 6.52
N ALA A 28 1.84 -0.08 5.97
CA ALA A 28 2.07 0.56 4.68
C ALA A 28 3.36 1.37 4.67
N ARG A 29 3.61 2.14 5.75
CA ARG A 29 4.84 2.94 5.90
C ARG A 29 6.10 2.07 5.95
N ARG A 30 6.06 0.92 6.64
CA ARG A 30 7.19 -0.03 6.67
C ARG A 30 7.49 -0.57 5.28
N LEU A 31 6.47 -1.05 4.56
CA LEU A 31 6.63 -1.62 3.23
C LEU A 31 7.07 -0.58 2.21
N THR A 32 6.49 0.62 2.25
CA THR A 32 6.90 1.74 1.39
C THR A 32 8.36 2.10 1.62
N ARG A 33 8.83 2.10 2.88
CA ARG A 33 10.24 2.34 3.20
C ARG A 33 11.14 1.23 2.68
N ILE A 34 10.74 -0.04 2.83
CA ILE A 34 11.48 -1.18 2.28
C ILE A 34 11.55 -1.01 0.75
N PHE A 35 10.40 -0.86 0.09
CA PHE A 35 10.29 -0.66 -1.34
C PHE A 35 11.24 0.44 -1.80
N ASN A 36 11.15 1.66 -1.26
CA ASN A 36 11.97 2.80 -1.66
C ASN A 36 13.47 2.67 -1.34
N SER A 37 13.88 1.65 -0.58
CA SER A 37 15.31 1.38 -0.28
C SER A 37 15.95 0.35 -1.21
N LEU A 38 15.16 -0.35 -2.03
CA LEU A 38 15.64 -1.37 -2.96
C LEU A 38 16.33 -0.75 -4.17
N THR A 39 17.38 -1.40 -4.65
CA THR A 39 18.15 -0.99 -5.84
C THR A 39 17.54 -1.50 -7.13
N GLU A 40 18.04 -1.02 -8.26
CA GLU A 40 17.58 -1.32 -9.61
C GLU A 40 17.80 -2.79 -9.99
N GLU A 41 18.73 -3.46 -9.31
CA GLU A 41 19.01 -4.89 -9.47
C GLU A 41 18.00 -5.79 -8.74
N GLU A 42 17.22 -5.23 -7.80
CA GLU A 42 16.29 -5.96 -6.94
C GLU A 42 14.84 -5.96 -7.49
N MET A 43 14.68 -6.06 -8.82
CA MET A 43 13.37 -5.94 -9.49
C MET A 43 12.31 -6.94 -8.99
N GLU A 44 12.68 -8.20 -8.80
CA GLU A 44 11.76 -9.21 -8.27
C GLU A 44 11.29 -8.83 -6.86
N ARG A 45 12.23 -8.39 -6.01
CA ARG A 45 11.91 -7.95 -4.65
C ARG A 45 11.04 -6.69 -4.63
N ARG A 46 11.26 -5.76 -5.57
CA ARG A 46 10.40 -4.57 -5.75
C ARG A 46 8.97 -5.00 -6.04
N MET A 47 8.78 -5.93 -6.98
CA MET A 47 7.45 -6.46 -7.31
C MET A 47 6.81 -7.17 -6.12
N GLU A 48 7.54 -8.01 -5.39
CA GLU A 48 7.04 -8.69 -4.19
C GLU A 48 6.52 -7.70 -3.14
N VAL A 49 7.29 -6.65 -2.85
CA VAL A 49 6.90 -5.64 -1.84
C VAL A 49 5.68 -4.84 -2.30
N ILE A 50 5.54 -4.53 -3.59
CA ILE A 50 4.33 -3.89 -4.13
C ILE A 50 3.11 -4.82 -4.03
N LYS A 51 3.25 -6.10 -4.39
CA LYS A 51 2.18 -7.10 -4.25
C LYS A 51 1.75 -7.26 -2.78
N GLU A 52 2.69 -7.16 -1.83
CA GLU A 52 2.39 -7.19 -0.39
C GLU A 52 1.76 -5.87 0.11
N LEU A 53 2.16 -4.73 -0.46
CA LEU A 53 1.65 -3.42 -0.08
C LEU A 53 0.20 -3.23 -0.53
N PHE A 54 -0.12 -3.63 -1.76
CA PHE A 54 -1.42 -3.39 -2.38
C PHE A 54 -2.49 -4.38 -1.89
N GLY A 55 -3.76 -3.97 -2.00
CA GLY A 55 -4.91 -4.83 -1.71
C GLY A 55 -5.13 -5.90 -2.77
N GLY A 56 -4.68 -5.63 -4.00
CA GLY A 56 -4.69 -6.59 -5.09
C GLY A 56 -3.92 -6.11 -6.31
N THR A 57 -3.30 -7.06 -7.02
CA THR A 57 -2.50 -6.84 -8.22
C THR A 57 -2.75 -7.94 -9.24
N GLY A 58 -2.40 -7.70 -10.50
CA GLY A 58 -2.07 -8.77 -11.42
C GLY A 58 -0.73 -9.46 -11.06
N GLU A 59 -0.33 -10.41 -11.90
CA GLU A 59 0.94 -11.12 -11.82
C GLU A 59 2.12 -10.22 -12.20
N HIS A 60 2.01 -9.44 -13.27
CA HIS A 60 3.04 -8.49 -13.67
C HIS A 60 2.61 -7.06 -13.33
N VAL A 61 3.33 -6.43 -12.41
CA VAL A 61 3.15 -5.02 -12.05
C VAL A 61 4.50 -4.36 -11.87
N HIS A 62 4.59 -3.09 -12.26
CA HIS A 62 5.80 -2.28 -12.10
C HIS A 62 5.45 -0.90 -11.56
N VAL A 63 6.20 -0.48 -10.57
CA VAL A 63 6.08 0.85 -9.95
C VAL A 63 7.49 1.40 -9.86
N GLU A 64 7.72 2.61 -10.36
CA GLU A 64 8.97 3.31 -10.14
C GLU A 64 9.03 3.85 -8.72
N GLN A 65 10.25 3.88 -8.18
CA GLN A 65 10.51 4.54 -6.92
C GLN A 65 10.68 6.06 -7.14
N THR A 66 10.37 6.91 -6.16
CA THR A 66 9.81 6.56 -4.84
C THR A 66 8.29 6.49 -4.87
N PHE A 67 7.71 5.52 -4.18
CA PHE A 67 6.26 5.40 -4.01
C PHE A 67 5.82 5.89 -2.61
N HIS A 68 4.59 6.40 -2.50
CA HIS A 68 3.97 6.80 -1.23
C HIS A 68 2.47 6.49 -1.23
N CYS A 69 1.96 5.95 -0.11
CA CYS A 69 0.53 5.74 0.12
C CYS A 69 0.22 5.70 1.62
N ASP A 70 -1.06 5.90 1.98
CA ASP A 70 -1.50 5.85 3.37
C ASP A 70 -1.60 4.42 3.90
N TYR A 71 -2.41 3.56 3.24
CA TYR A 71 -2.68 2.19 3.71
C TYR A 71 -2.17 1.10 2.76
N GLY A 72 -2.05 1.39 1.46
CA GLY A 72 -1.69 0.42 0.42
C GLY A 72 -2.75 -0.66 0.14
N SER A 73 -3.34 -1.25 1.18
CA SER A 73 -4.35 -2.32 1.14
C SER A 73 -5.67 -1.94 0.46
N HIS A 74 -5.87 -0.65 0.17
CA HIS A 74 -7.02 -0.13 -0.59
C HIS A 74 -6.69 0.18 -2.05
N ILE A 75 -5.46 -0.11 -2.51
CA ILE A 75 -5.03 0.04 -3.89
C ILE A 75 -5.20 -1.30 -4.61
N TYR A 76 -5.91 -1.26 -5.73
CA TYR A 76 -6.16 -2.43 -6.58
C TYR A 76 -5.79 -2.08 -8.01
N VAL A 77 -4.86 -2.85 -8.58
CA VAL A 77 -4.38 -2.65 -9.97
C VAL A 77 -4.49 -3.94 -10.77
N GLY A 78 -4.66 -3.80 -12.08
CA GLY A 78 -4.76 -4.92 -13.00
C GLY A 78 -3.41 -5.54 -13.40
N GLU A 79 -3.49 -6.49 -14.32
CA GLU A 79 -2.33 -7.08 -15.01
C GLU A 79 -1.60 -6.06 -15.88
N TYR A 80 -0.26 -6.14 -15.95
CA TYR A 80 0.61 -5.23 -16.70
C TYR A 80 0.46 -3.75 -16.31
N PHE A 81 0.17 -3.49 -15.03
CA PHE A 81 0.15 -2.14 -14.47
C PHE A 81 1.55 -1.54 -14.45
N TYR A 82 1.67 -0.27 -14.84
CA TYR A 82 2.89 0.53 -14.79
C TYR A 82 2.59 1.90 -14.15
N ALA A 83 3.41 2.32 -13.20
CA ALA A 83 3.40 3.66 -12.62
C ALA A 83 4.82 4.25 -12.58
N ASN A 84 4.95 5.53 -12.91
CA ASN A 84 6.18 6.33 -12.84
C ASN A 84 5.92 7.61 -12.05
#